data_AF-A0A974NBZ0-F1
#
_entry.id   AF-A0A974NBZ0-F1
#
_cell.length_a   1.000
_cell.length_b   1.000
_cell.length_c   1.000
_cell.angle_alpha   90.00
_cell.angle_beta   90.00
_cell.angle_gamma   90.00
#
_symmetry.space_group_name_H-M   'P 1'
#
loop_
_entity.id
_entity.type
_entity.pdbx_description
1 polymer ?
#
loop_
_entity_poly.entity_id
_entity_poly.type
_entity_poly.pdbx_seq_one_letter_code
_entity_poly.pdbx_strand_id
1 'polypeptide(L)'
;MNGPATGASAYKIWVTTLKAWSRDPSTSLDALPALSAESFSAATSRRFNDHLMTAVGTMMASWVGSFQRDLQAAVVNSDLHAVQLALVGARRRLLPRLRLCQHPGLPPKTRSGLMTLMRDDVTNLQKQVENIASGNDQLTRAVRDNSLMRVFDDGYVDGSAIIRMADAASAPPVSQEPPHSAPSAGASRWSSLFKRRSH
;
A
#
# COMPACT_ATOMS: atom_id res chain seq x y z
N MET A 1 -28.34 4.69 19.83
CA MET A 1 -27.28 5.20 20.73
C MET A 1 -26.56 3.99 21.30
N ASN A 2 -25.33 3.70 20.84
CA ASN A 2 -24.52 2.63 21.41
C ASN A 2 -23.73 3.22 22.59
N GLY A 3 -23.96 2.72 23.81
CA GLY A 3 -23.16 3.09 24.97
C GLY A 3 -21.67 2.78 24.77
N PRO A 4 -20.75 3.41 25.53
CA PRO A 4 -19.33 3.15 25.38
C PRO A 4 -19.05 1.67 25.63
N ALA A 5 -18.52 0.99 24.61
CA ALA A 5 -18.06 -0.39 24.73
C ALA A 5 -17.04 -0.47 25.87
N THR A 6 -17.25 -1.36 26.84
CA THR A 6 -16.24 -1.64 27.89
C THR A 6 -14.91 -2.04 27.23
N GLY A 7 -13.77 -1.70 27.84
CA GLY A 7 -12.45 -1.93 27.23
C GLY A 7 -12.23 -3.36 26.69
N ALA A 8 -12.74 -4.39 27.38
CA ALA A 8 -12.68 -5.77 26.91
C ALA A 8 -13.51 -6.05 25.63
N SER A 9 -14.71 -5.47 25.54
CA SER A 9 -15.56 -5.59 24.35
C SER A 9 -14.99 -4.83 23.16
N ALA A 10 -14.46 -3.61 23.39
CA ALA A 10 -13.79 -2.83 22.36
C ALA A 10 -12.55 -3.54 21.81
N TYR A 11 -11.70 -4.09 22.70
CA TYR A 11 -10.54 -4.89 22.32
C TYR A 11 -10.92 -6.05 21.39
N LYS A 12 -11.92 -6.84 21.78
CA LYS A 12 -12.36 -8.00 21.00
C LYS A 12 -12.87 -7.60 19.62
N ILE A 13 -13.71 -6.58 19.53
CA ILE A 13 -14.27 -6.07 18.27
C ILE A 13 -13.13 -5.64 17.33
N TRP A 14 -12.18 -4.87 17.84
CA TRP A 14 -11.01 -4.43 17.08
C TRP A 14 -10.17 -5.61 16.57
N VAL A 15 -9.74 -6.52 17.46
CA VAL A 15 -8.84 -7.62 17.09
C VAL A 15 -9.50 -8.56 16.08
N THR A 16 -10.78 -8.89 16.26
CA THR A 16 -11.52 -9.73 15.31
C THR A 16 -11.64 -9.06 13.94
N THR A 17 -11.96 -7.76 13.92
CA THR A 17 -12.08 -7.01 12.66
C THR A 17 -10.74 -6.86 11.96
N LEU A 18 -9.66 -6.53 12.69
CA LEU A 18 -8.30 -6.46 12.15
C LEU A 18 -7.86 -7.80 11.55
N LYS A 19 -8.21 -8.93 12.18
CA LYS A 19 -7.92 -10.26 11.64
C LYS A 19 -8.65 -10.50 10.31
N ALA A 20 -9.93 -10.13 10.20
CA ALA A 20 -10.69 -10.24 8.95
C ALA A 20 -10.12 -9.30 7.88
N TRP A 21 -9.96 -8.01 8.21
CA TRP A 21 -9.40 -6.97 7.35
C TRP A 21 -8.01 -7.33 6.81
N SER A 22 -7.17 -7.96 7.63
CA SER A 22 -5.81 -8.33 7.21
C SER A 22 -5.78 -9.35 6.05
N ARG A 23 -6.85 -10.14 5.91
CA ARG A 23 -7.01 -11.16 4.87
C ARG A 23 -7.84 -10.64 3.70
N ASP A 24 -8.83 -9.81 4.00
CA ASP A 24 -9.69 -9.14 3.04
C ASP A 24 -9.80 -7.65 3.38
N PRO A 25 -8.95 -6.81 2.76
CA PRO A 25 -8.94 -5.38 3.01
C PRO A 25 -10.20 -4.62 2.55
N SER A 26 -11.19 -5.30 1.95
CA SER A 26 -12.52 -4.74 1.71
C SER A 26 -13.41 -4.74 2.97
N THR A 27 -13.02 -5.47 4.02
CA THR A 27 -13.68 -5.45 5.33
C THR A 27 -13.72 -4.02 5.87
N SER A 28 -14.92 -3.49 6.14
CA SER A 28 -15.07 -2.14 6.69
C SER A 28 -14.50 -2.03 8.10
N LEU A 29 -13.87 -0.89 8.38
CA LEU A 29 -13.37 -0.50 9.69
C LEU A 29 -14.31 0.52 10.37
N ASP A 30 -15.29 1.08 9.66
CA ASP A 30 -16.00 2.31 10.06
C ASP A 30 -16.83 2.14 11.34
N ALA A 31 -17.29 0.92 11.62
CA ALA A 31 -18.08 0.59 12.81
C ALA A 31 -17.22 0.32 14.06
N LEU A 32 -15.90 0.49 13.98
CA LEU A 32 -15.01 0.18 15.10
C LEU A 32 -15.14 1.20 16.24
N PRO A 33 -15.20 0.73 17.50
CA PRO A 33 -15.39 1.61 18.65
C PRO A 33 -14.17 2.51 18.84
N ALA A 34 -14.40 3.75 19.30
CA ALA A 34 -13.31 4.65 19.62
C ALA A 34 -12.51 4.18 20.85
N LEU A 35 -11.19 4.21 20.71
CA LEU A 35 -10.24 3.91 21.78
C LEU A 35 -9.61 5.22 22.26
N SER A 36 -9.54 5.38 23.58
CA SER A 36 -8.76 6.41 24.26
C SER A 36 -7.45 5.83 24.80
N ALA A 37 -6.58 6.69 25.33
CA ALA A 37 -5.36 6.24 26.01
C ALA A 37 -5.64 5.37 27.25
N GLU A 38 -6.82 5.53 27.87
CA GLU A 38 -7.23 4.79 29.08
C GLU A 38 -8.09 3.57 28.77
N SER A 39 -8.41 3.31 27.49
CA SER A 39 -9.26 2.17 27.11
C SER A 39 -8.65 0.82 27.50
N PHE A 40 -7.33 0.75 27.66
CA PHE A 40 -6.58 -0.47 27.93
C PHE A 40 -5.54 -0.27 29.03
N SER A 41 -5.31 -1.32 29.83
CA SER A 41 -4.08 -1.41 30.63
C SER A 41 -2.83 -1.36 29.74
N ALA A 42 -1.66 -1.07 30.31
CA ALA A 42 -0.40 -1.07 29.56
C ALA A 42 -0.12 -2.42 28.86
N ALA A 43 -0.42 -3.53 29.54
CA ALA A 43 -0.26 -4.87 28.98
C ALA A 43 -1.23 -5.14 27.82
N THR A 44 -2.50 -4.75 27.97
CA THR A 44 -3.50 -4.89 26.90
C THR A 44 -3.17 -4.00 25.70
N SER A 45 -2.66 -2.79 25.93
CA SER A 45 -2.21 -1.87 24.89
C SER A 45 -1.07 -2.46 24.06
N ARG A 46 -0.09 -3.13 24.70
CA ARG A 46 0.99 -3.81 23.98
C ARG A 46 0.46 -4.92 23.07
N ARG A 47 -0.37 -5.82 23.61
CA ARG A 47 -0.98 -6.91 22.83
C ARG A 47 -1.86 -6.39 21.67
N PHE A 48 -2.60 -5.31 21.91
CA PHE A 48 -3.38 -4.65 20.87
C PHE A 48 -2.48 -4.14 19.73
N ASN A 49 -1.37 -3.47 20.05
CA ASN A 49 -0.40 -3.03 19.05
C ASN A 49 0.23 -4.20 18.31
N ASP A 50 0.51 -5.33 18.97
CA ASP A 50 1.02 -6.53 18.31
C ASP A 50 0.01 -7.08 17.29
N HIS A 51 -1.28 -7.14 17.63
CA HIS A 51 -2.34 -7.52 16.70
C HIS A 51 -2.47 -6.55 15.52
N LEU A 52 -2.36 -5.25 15.78
CA LEU A 52 -2.40 -4.21 14.76
C LEU A 52 -1.24 -4.36 13.76
N MET A 53 -0.01 -4.54 14.25
CA MET A 53 1.17 -4.73 13.40
C MET A 53 1.10 -6.06 12.64
N THR A 54 0.61 -7.12 13.27
CA THR A 54 0.39 -8.42 12.61
C THR A 54 -0.61 -8.31 11.46
N ALA A 55 -1.72 -7.58 11.68
CA ALA A 55 -2.74 -7.36 10.67
C ALA A 55 -2.19 -6.56 9.48
N VAL A 56 -1.45 -5.47 9.75
CA VAL A 56 -0.79 -4.67 8.71
C VAL A 56 0.22 -5.51 7.93
N GLY A 57 1.06 -6.30 8.62
CA GLY A 57 2.05 -7.17 7.99
C GLY A 57 1.42 -8.22 7.07
N THR A 58 0.31 -8.83 7.50
CA THR A 58 -0.43 -9.83 6.70
C THR A 58 -1.03 -9.20 5.43
N MET A 59 -1.68 -8.04 5.57
CA MET A 59 -2.22 -7.30 4.43
C MET A 59 -1.12 -6.90 3.44
N MET A 60 0.00 -6.39 3.96
CA MET A 60 1.14 -5.98 3.14
C MET A 60 1.82 -7.16 2.44
N ALA A 61 1.88 -8.35 3.03
CA ALA A 61 2.43 -9.53 2.37
C ALA A 61 1.61 -9.91 1.11
N SER A 62 0.27 -9.87 1.22
CA SER A 62 -0.63 -10.10 0.08
C SER A 62 -0.50 -9.00 -0.98
N TRP A 63 -0.40 -7.74 -0.54
CA TRP A 63 -0.18 -6.60 -1.42
C TRP A 63 1.13 -6.74 -2.22
N VAL A 64 2.24 -7.06 -1.54
CA VAL A 64 3.56 -7.22 -2.16
C VAL A 64 3.53 -8.34 -3.18
N GLY A 65 2.98 -9.50 -2.83
CA GLY A 65 2.89 -10.65 -3.74
C GLY A 65 2.03 -10.38 -4.98
N SER A 66 1.01 -9.53 -4.87
CA SER A 66 0.19 -9.11 -6.02
C SER A 66 0.93 -8.10 -6.90
N PHE A 67 1.52 -7.06 -6.28
CA PHE A 67 2.24 -6.02 -7.02
C PHE A 67 3.47 -6.56 -7.76
N GLN A 68 4.25 -7.44 -7.12
CA GLN A 68 5.41 -8.08 -7.75
C GLN A 68 5.01 -8.85 -9.01
N ARG A 69 3.93 -9.64 -8.93
CA ARG A 69 3.44 -10.44 -10.05
C ARG A 69 3.02 -9.55 -11.22
N ASP A 70 2.22 -8.52 -10.94
CA ASP A 70 1.73 -7.56 -11.95
C ASP A 70 2.92 -6.84 -12.61
N LEU A 71 3.84 -6.32 -11.81
CA LEU A 71 5.00 -5.56 -12.30
C LEU A 71 5.99 -6.44 -13.07
N GLN A 72 6.28 -7.64 -12.58
CA GLN A 72 7.21 -8.57 -13.25
C GLN A 72 6.66 -8.99 -14.61
N ALA A 73 5.38 -9.33 -14.71
CA ALA A 73 4.75 -9.69 -15.97
C ALA A 73 4.83 -8.53 -16.99
N ALA A 74 4.56 -7.30 -16.55
CA ALA A 74 4.64 -6.12 -17.40
C ALA A 74 6.08 -5.85 -17.90
N VAL A 75 7.06 -5.91 -17.01
CA VAL A 75 8.47 -5.66 -17.36
C VAL A 75 9.03 -6.75 -18.28
N VAL A 76 8.74 -8.03 -18.04
CA VAL A 76 9.21 -9.13 -18.90
C VAL A 76 8.70 -8.98 -20.34
N ASN A 77 7.47 -8.50 -20.49
CA ASN A 77 6.87 -8.26 -21.80
C ASN A 77 7.25 -6.90 -22.41
N SER A 78 8.10 -6.10 -21.75
CA SER A 78 8.45 -4.74 -22.15
C SER A 78 7.23 -3.84 -22.38
N ASP A 79 6.15 -4.08 -21.65
CA ASP A 79 4.88 -3.35 -21.78
C ASP A 79 4.84 -2.18 -20.78
N LEU A 80 5.19 -0.99 -21.27
CA LEU A 80 5.20 0.24 -20.46
C LEU A 80 3.81 0.60 -19.93
N HIS A 81 2.75 0.34 -20.71
CA HIS A 81 1.39 0.65 -20.26
C HIS A 81 0.98 -0.27 -19.11
N ALA A 82 1.28 -1.57 -19.22
CA ALA A 82 1.05 -2.51 -18.13
C ALA A 82 1.85 -2.17 -16.86
N VAL A 83 3.07 -1.62 -16.98
CA VAL A 83 3.84 -1.12 -15.82
C VAL A 83 3.09 0.03 -15.13
N GLN A 84 2.59 1.00 -15.89
CA GLN A 84 1.84 2.13 -15.34
C GLN A 84 0.57 1.64 -14.63
N LEU A 85 -0.18 0.72 -15.25
CA LEU A 85 -1.37 0.11 -14.65
C LEU A 85 -1.03 -0.66 -13.36
N ALA A 86 0.08 -1.41 -13.33
CA ALA A 86 0.53 -2.10 -12.14
C ALA A 86 0.79 -1.13 -10.97
N LEU A 87 1.40 0.03 -11.24
CA LEU A 87 1.68 1.07 -10.22
C LEU A 87 0.43 1.78 -9.73
N VAL A 88 -0.51 2.12 -10.63
CA VAL A 88 -1.82 2.68 -10.27
C VAL A 88 -2.61 1.69 -9.42
N GLY A 89 -2.68 0.43 -9.86
CA GLY A 89 -3.34 -0.66 -9.14
C GLY A 89 -2.72 -0.89 -7.76
N ALA A 90 -1.39 -0.86 -7.66
CA ALA A 90 -0.66 -0.99 -6.40
C ALA A 90 -1.04 0.12 -5.40
N ARG A 91 -1.05 1.38 -5.82
CA ARG A 91 -1.49 2.49 -4.96
C ARG A 91 -2.94 2.33 -4.50
N ARG A 92 -3.85 1.94 -5.40
CA ARG A 92 -5.25 1.68 -5.03
C ARG A 92 -5.34 0.60 -3.93
N ARG A 93 -4.55 -0.46 -4.02
CA ARG A 93 -4.51 -1.54 -3.02
C ARG A 93 -3.87 -1.11 -1.68
N LEU A 94 -3.18 0.03 -1.60
CA LEU A 94 -2.67 0.60 -0.34
C LEU A 94 -3.71 1.43 0.43
N LEU A 95 -4.80 1.87 -0.23
CA LEU A 95 -5.83 2.69 0.39
C LEU A 95 -6.42 2.12 1.69
N PRO A 96 -6.71 0.81 1.80
CA PRO A 96 -7.21 0.25 3.06
C PRO A 96 -6.24 0.47 4.23
N ARG A 97 -4.93 0.39 3.99
CA ARG A 97 -3.92 0.66 5.02
C ARG A 97 -3.91 2.14 5.39
N LEU A 98 -4.04 3.03 4.41
CA LEU A 98 -4.12 4.48 4.67
C LEU A 98 -5.33 4.83 5.54
N ARG A 99 -6.50 4.24 5.24
CA ARG A 99 -7.73 4.39 6.04
C ARG A 99 -7.54 3.91 7.48
N LEU A 100 -6.86 2.76 7.68
CA LEU A 100 -6.51 2.30 9.02
C LEU A 100 -5.60 3.30 9.75
N CYS A 101 -4.59 3.86 9.08
CA CYS A 101 -3.70 4.87 9.67
C CYS A 101 -4.43 6.15 10.09
N GLN A 102 -5.53 6.48 9.42
CA GLN A 102 -6.35 7.67 9.69
C GLN A 102 -7.58 7.37 10.56
N HIS A 103 -7.79 6.13 10.97
CA HIS A 103 -9.06 5.71 11.57
C HIS A 103 -9.40 6.48 12.86
N PRO A 104 -10.56 7.15 12.95
CA PRO A 104 -10.91 8.01 14.08
C PRO A 104 -10.95 7.26 15.42
N GLY A 105 -11.28 5.96 15.36
CA GLY A 105 -11.32 5.10 16.54
C GLY A 105 -9.95 4.68 17.12
N LEU A 106 -8.83 5.02 16.47
CA LEU A 106 -7.48 4.82 17.05
C LEU A 106 -7.01 6.08 17.80
N PRO A 107 -6.23 5.94 18.88
CA PRO A 107 -5.61 7.07 19.55
C PRO A 107 -4.69 7.86 18.59
N PRO A 108 -4.58 9.20 18.72
CA PRO A 108 -3.78 10.03 17.80
C PRO A 108 -2.32 9.60 17.67
N LYS A 109 -1.70 9.16 18.78
CA LYS A 109 -0.32 8.64 18.79
C LYS A 109 -0.18 7.37 17.96
N THR A 110 -1.15 6.46 18.04
CA THR A 110 -1.18 5.22 17.26
C THR A 110 -1.36 5.51 15.77
N ARG A 111 -2.30 6.41 15.42
CA ARG A 111 -2.48 6.88 14.03
C ARG A 111 -1.18 7.44 13.45
N SER A 112 -0.51 8.30 14.20
CA SER A 112 0.75 8.93 13.78
C SER A 112 1.85 7.90 13.57
N GLY A 113 2.01 6.96 14.51
CA GLY A 113 2.99 5.87 14.38
C GLY A 113 2.74 4.97 13.16
N LEU A 114 1.47 4.61 12.91
CA LEU A 114 1.10 3.84 11.72
C LEU A 114 1.38 4.61 10.42
N MET A 115 1.08 5.91 10.39
CA MET A 115 1.32 6.76 9.24
C MET A 115 2.82 6.86 8.92
N THR A 116 3.67 7.04 9.94
CA THR A 116 5.13 7.03 9.76
C THR A 116 5.60 5.70 9.17
N LEU A 117 5.19 4.57 9.74
CA LEU A 117 5.55 3.25 9.21
C LEU A 117 5.07 3.04 7.78
N MET A 118 3.86 3.50 7.44
CA MET A 118 3.35 3.43 6.07
C MET A 118 4.18 4.28 5.11
N ARG A 119 4.56 5.50 5.49
CA ARG A 119 5.41 6.37 4.66
C ARG A 119 6.78 5.76 4.43
N ASP A 120 7.39 5.18 5.47
CA ASP A 120 8.70 4.52 5.37
C ASP A 120 8.63 3.30 4.43
N ASP A 121 7.60 2.46 4.58
CA ASP A 121 7.39 1.29 3.72
C ASP A 121 7.20 1.70 2.25
N VAL A 122 6.32 2.67 1.98
CA VAL A 122 6.04 3.13 0.61
C VAL A 122 7.27 3.80 -0.01
N THR A 123 8.05 4.55 0.78
CA THR A 123 9.32 5.14 0.32
C THR A 123 10.33 4.05 -0.06
N ASN A 124 10.45 3.01 0.76
CA ASN A 124 11.36 1.89 0.48
C ASN A 124 10.91 1.07 -0.73
N LEU A 125 9.60 0.87 -0.91
CA LEU A 125 9.03 0.22 -2.09
C LEU A 125 9.27 1.06 -3.36
N GLN A 126 9.07 2.38 -3.29
CA GLN A 126 9.33 3.28 -4.41
C GLN A 126 10.80 3.18 -4.86
N LYS A 127 11.75 3.26 -3.91
CA LYS A 127 13.18 3.10 -4.21
C LYS A 127 13.50 1.77 -4.88
N GLN A 128 12.86 0.68 -4.44
CA GLN A 128 13.05 -0.64 -5.05
C GLN A 128 12.57 -0.68 -6.51
N VAL A 129 11.41 -0.09 -6.79
CA VAL A 129 10.88 -0.01 -8.17
C VAL A 129 11.75 0.89 -9.05
N GLU A 130 12.28 1.99 -8.52
CA GLU A 130 13.21 2.85 -9.26
C GLU A 130 14.54 2.15 -9.56
N ASN A 131 15.05 1.36 -8.61
CA ASN A 131 16.25 0.55 -8.82
C ASN A 131 16.06 -0.56 -9.86
N ILE A 132 14.82 -1.04 -10.01
CA ILE A 132 14.44 -1.96 -11.08
C ILE A 132 14.49 -1.26 -12.44
N ALA A 133 13.97 -0.03 -12.50
CA ALA A 133 13.89 0.75 -13.73
C ALA A 133 15.24 1.33 -14.18
N SER A 134 16.24 1.34 -13.29
CA SER A 134 17.54 1.94 -13.54
C SER A 134 18.19 1.38 -14.80
N GLY A 135 18.67 2.25 -15.69
CA GLY A 135 19.27 1.86 -16.96
C GLY A 135 18.28 1.75 -18.13
N ASN A 136 16.98 1.92 -17.89
CA ASN A 136 15.98 2.12 -18.93
C ASN A 136 15.25 3.46 -18.69
N ASP A 137 15.53 4.45 -19.54
CA ASP A 137 15.00 5.81 -19.38
C ASP A 137 13.48 5.88 -19.49
N GLN A 138 12.89 5.13 -20.43
CA GLN A 138 11.43 5.11 -20.61
C GLN A 138 10.73 4.48 -19.41
N LEU A 139 11.26 3.37 -18.90
CA LEU A 139 10.74 2.72 -17.69
C LEU A 139 10.93 3.59 -16.46
N THR A 140 12.08 4.27 -16.34
CA THR A 140 12.36 5.19 -15.23
C THR A 140 11.37 6.36 -15.22
N ARG A 141 11.09 6.96 -16.38
CA ARG A 141 10.05 7.99 -16.51
C ARG A 141 8.69 7.44 -16.11
N ALA A 142 8.28 6.29 -16.66
CA ALA A 142 6.99 5.67 -16.34
C ALA A 142 6.80 5.41 -14.83
N VAL A 143 7.85 4.93 -14.14
CA VAL A 143 7.85 4.70 -12.69
C VAL A 143 7.74 6.01 -11.90
N ARG A 144 8.48 7.06 -12.29
CA ARG A 144 8.45 8.36 -11.60
C ARG A 144 7.11 9.05 -11.79
N ASP A 145 6.59 9.04 -13.01
CA ASP A 145 5.29 9.62 -13.36
C ASP A 145 4.14 8.85 -12.70
N ASN A 146 4.35 7.60 -12.30
CA ASN A 146 3.37 6.77 -11.60
C ASN A 146 3.83 6.38 -10.18
N SER A 147 4.56 7.29 -9.52
CA SER A 147 5.12 7.05 -8.18
C SER A 147 4.09 6.51 -7.19
N LEU A 148 4.48 5.50 -6.41
CA LEU A 148 3.69 4.95 -5.30
C LEU A 148 3.40 5.99 -4.22
N MET A 149 4.26 7.01 -4.08
CA MET A 149 4.16 8.07 -3.08
C MET A 149 2.87 8.90 -3.22
N ARG A 150 2.30 8.96 -4.43
CA ARG A 150 1.04 9.65 -4.72
C ARG A 150 -0.16 9.11 -3.94
N VAL A 151 -0.03 7.95 -3.27
CA VAL A 151 -1.05 7.44 -2.34
C VAL A 151 -1.35 8.43 -1.19
N PHE A 152 -0.42 9.33 -0.88
CA PHE A 152 -0.55 10.33 0.18
C PHE A 152 -1.03 11.71 -0.31
N ASP A 153 -1.32 11.87 -1.60
CA ASP A 153 -1.82 13.13 -2.13
C ASP A 153 -3.27 13.36 -1.67
N ASP A 154 -3.65 14.62 -1.42
CA ASP A 154 -4.95 14.99 -0.79
C ASP A 154 -6.19 14.50 -1.55
N GLY A 155 -6.08 14.17 -2.85
CA GLY A 155 -7.17 13.61 -3.66
C GLY A 155 -7.13 12.08 -3.84
N TYR A 156 -6.17 11.37 -3.24
CA TYR A 156 -6.11 9.91 -3.40
C TYR A 156 -7.07 9.20 -2.44
N VAL A 157 -7.29 9.77 -1.25
CA VAL A 157 -8.15 9.22 -0.18
C VAL A 157 -9.63 9.26 -0.54
N ASP A 158 -10.08 10.33 -1.19
CA ASP A 158 -11.47 10.50 -1.67
C ASP A 158 -11.73 9.87 -3.05
N GLY A 159 -10.69 9.33 -3.70
CA GLY A 159 -10.76 8.68 -5.00
C GLY A 159 -10.70 9.63 -6.21
N SER A 160 -10.69 10.95 -6.01
CA SER A 160 -10.67 11.94 -7.10
C SER A 160 -9.39 11.88 -7.95
N ALA A 161 -8.24 11.54 -7.35
CA ALA A 161 -6.99 11.34 -8.06
C ALA A 161 -6.96 10.02 -8.83
N ILE A 162 -7.61 8.97 -8.33
CA ILE A 162 -7.67 7.66 -9.01
C ILE A 162 -8.49 7.79 -10.30
N ILE A 163 -9.62 8.49 -10.24
CA ILE A 163 -10.49 8.74 -11.40
C ILE A 163 -9.71 9.49 -12.49
N ARG A 164 -9.05 10.60 -12.13
CA ARG A 164 -8.22 11.37 -13.08
C ARG A 164 -7.11 10.56 -13.73
N MET A 165 -6.48 9.64 -12.99
CA MET A 165 -5.42 8.79 -13.54
C MET A 165 -5.97 7.67 -14.42
N ALA A 166 -7.14 7.11 -14.11
CA ALA A 166 -7.81 6.13 -14.96
C ALA A 166 -8.26 6.78 -16.28
N ASP A 167 -8.76 8.01 -16.24
CA ASP A 167 -9.13 8.78 -17.43
C ASP A 167 -7.89 9.08 -18.30
N ALA A 168 -6.78 9.48 -17.67
CA ALA A 168 -5.51 9.71 -18.38
C ALA A 168 -4.92 8.42 -19.00
N ALA A 169 -5.06 7.27 -18.34
CA ALA A 169 -4.61 5.98 -18.85
C ALA A 169 -5.53 5.42 -19.96
N SER A 170 -6.80 5.85 -19.98
CA SER A 170 -7.79 5.48 -20.99
C SER A 170 -7.76 6.38 -22.23
N ALA A 171 -7.01 7.49 -22.18
CA ALA A 171 -6.78 8.35 -23.31
C ALA A 171 -5.88 7.64 -24.36
N PRO A 172 -6.21 7.70 -25.66
CA PRO A 172 -5.41 7.06 -26.69
C PRO A 172 -4.00 7.65 -26.72
N PRO A 173 -2.96 6.85 -26.99
CA PRO A 173 -1.60 7.34 -27.06
C PRO A 173 -1.48 8.35 -28.21
N VAL A 174 -0.92 9.52 -27.92
CA VAL A 174 -0.50 10.47 -28.96
C VAL A 174 0.63 9.80 -29.72
N SER A 175 0.41 9.49 -31.01
CA SER A 175 1.40 8.82 -31.86
C SER A 175 2.72 9.60 -31.88
N GLN A 176 3.75 9.07 -31.24
CA GLN A 176 5.14 9.43 -31.51
C GLN A 176 5.83 8.22 -32.14
N GLU A 177 6.34 8.44 -33.35
CA GLU A 177 7.01 7.47 -34.22
C GLU A 177 8.33 6.95 -33.58
N PRO A 178 8.67 5.65 -33.70
CA PRO A 178 9.81 5.08 -32.99
C PRO A 178 11.08 5.03 -33.84
N PRO A 179 12.28 5.11 -33.24
CA PRO A 179 13.45 4.45 -33.77
C PRO A 179 13.80 3.16 -32.98
N HIS A 180 14.32 2.21 -33.74
CA HIS A 180 14.60 0.81 -33.46
C HIS A 180 15.76 0.51 -32.47
N SER A 181 15.64 -0.68 -31.85
CA SER A 181 16.68 -1.68 -31.48
C SER A 181 17.16 -1.82 -30.01
N ALA A 182 17.19 -3.11 -29.60
CA ALA A 182 17.48 -3.73 -28.29
C ALA A 182 19.00 -4.13 -28.14
N PRO A 183 19.52 -4.82 -27.08
CA PRO A 183 18.89 -5.88 -26.28
C PRO A 183 19.07 -5.88 -24.73
N SER A 184 18.17 -6.68 -24.14
CA SER A 184 18.09 -7.26 -22.80
C SER A 184 19.40 -7.51 -22.03
N ALA A 185 19.47 -6.95 -20.82
CA ALA A 185 20.22 -7.48 -19.69
C ALA A 185 19.50 -7.14 -18.38
N GLY A 186 18.50 -7.94 -18.00
CA GLY A 186 17.69 -7.64 -16.80
C GLY A 186 17.42 -8.82 -15.88
N ALA A 187 17.54 -10.07 -16.31
CA ALA A 187 16.92 -11.20 -15.59
C ALA A 187 17.55 -11.57 -14.23
N SER A 188 18.74 -11.06 -13.88
CA SER A 188 19.49 -11.55 -12.71
C SER A 188 19.49 -10.64 -11.47
N ARG A 189 18.77 -9.51 -11.45
CA ARG A 189 18.71 -8.59 -10.27
C ARG A 189 17.48 -8.76 -9.36
N TRP A 190 16.54 -9.65 -9.70
CA TRP A 190 15.19 -9.67 -9.09
C TRP A 190 15.05 -10.54 -7.85
N SER A 191 15.92 -11.52 -7.65
CA SER A 191 15.89 -12.46 -6.52
C SER A 191 16.38 -11.87 -5.20
N SER A 192 17.03 -10.70 -5.22
CA SER A 192 17.64 -10.06 -4.04
C SER A 192 16.72 -9.06 -3.33
N LEU A 193 15.58 -8.68 -3.91
CA LEU A 193 14.72 -7.62 -3.37
C LEU A 193 14.08 -7.97 -2.01
N PHE A 194 13.97 -9.25 -1.64
CA PHE A 194 13.19 -9.65 -0.45
C PHE A 194 13.84 -10.75 0.37
N LYS A 195 15.16 -10.67 0.57
CA LYS A 195 15.83 -11.45 1.63
C LYS A 195 15.28 -10.94 2.98
N ARG A 196 14.32 -11.68 3.53
CA ARG A 196 13.66 -11.42 4.83
C ARG A 196 14.71 -11.00 5.86
N ARG A 197 14.60 -9.80 6.42
CA ARG A 197 15.00 -9.60 7.82
C ARG A 197 13.82 -10.06 8.67
N SER A 198 13.81 -11.34 8.98
CA SER A 198 13.18 -11.81 10.21
C SER A 198 14.04 -11.28 11.36
N HIS A 199 13.49 -10.36 12.14
CA HIS A 199 13.93 -10.10 13.50
C HIS A 199 12.76 -10.45 14.43
#